data_AF-A0A2A9G0J5-F1
#
_entry.id   AF-A0A2A9G0J5-F1
#
_cell.length_a   1.000
_cell.length_b   1.000
_cell.length_c   1.000
_cell.angle_alpha   90.00
_cell.angle_beta   90.00
_cell.angle_gamma   90.00
#
_symmetry.space_group_name_H-M   'P 1'
#
loop_
_entity.id
_entity.type
_entity.pdbx_description
1 polymer ?
#
loop_
_entity_poly.entity_id
_entity_poly.type
_entity_poly.pdbx_seq_one_letter_code
_entity_poly.pdbx_strand_id
1 'polypeptide(L)'
;MSTHMTPGWRLALAREQAEGLRSVARMIEHDPDQAVVLNLPLRAMCAYVVSANADARAILTSFRRAATAAGAEVRVENEPDFCRVVARFGPVEVSVQADAALMADLPAPPVVYIPLDDEEA
;
A
#
# COMPACT_ATOMS: atom_id res chain seq x y z
N MET A 1 19.99 6.03 -16.08
CA MET A 1 19.34 4.99 -16.90
C MET A 1 17.89 4.89 -16.46
N SER A 2 16.98 5.55 -17.17
CA SER A 2 15.54 5.48 -16.89
C SER A 2 14.97 4.26 -17.59
N THR A 3 14.57 3.26 -16.82
CA THR A 3 13.83 2.10 -17.33
C THR A 3 12.47 2.62 -17.81
N HIS A 4 12.34 2.85 -19.12
CA HIS A 4 11.04 3.11 -19.75
C HIS A 4 10.20 1.83 -19.70
N MET A 5 9.59 1.61 -18.54
CA MET A 5 8.69 0.51 -18.27
C MET A 5 7.41 0.70 -19.11
N THR A 6 7.18 -0.21 -20.06
CA THR A 6 6.14 -0.14 -21.09
C THR A 6 4.72 -0.07 -20.51
N PRO A 7 3.76 0.67 -21.08
CA PRO A 7 2.41 0.80 -20.51
C PRO A 7 1.68 -0.53 -20.19
N GLY A 8 2.04 -1.62 -20.88
CA GLY A 8 1.40 -2.93 -20.73
C GLY A 8 1.63 -3.65 -19.39
N TRP A 9 2.78 -3.48 -18.72
CA TRP A 9 3.07 -4.24 -17.48
C TRP A 9 2.17 -3.78 -16.32
N ARG A 10 1.79 -2.50 -16.25
CA ARG A 10 0.87 -1.98 -15.22
C ARG A 10 -0.50 -2.64 -15.32
N LEU A 11 -0.99 -2.82 -16.54
CA LEU A 11 -2.27 -3.46 -16.79
C LEU A 11 -2.21 -4.97 -16.49
N ALA A 12 -1.10 -5.64 -16.84
CA ALA A 12 -0.87 -7.03 -16.48
C ALA A 12 -0.85 -7.22 -14.96
N LEU A 13 -0.04 -6.43 -14.24
CA LEU A 13 0.03 -6.46 -12.79
C LEU A 13 -1.33 -6.18 -12.13
N ALA A 14 -2.07 -5.18 -12.62
CA ALA A 14 -3.40 -4.87 -12.10
C ALA A 14 -4.37 -6.06 -12.28
N ARG A 15 -4.30 -6.77 -13.40
CA ARG A 15 -5.12 -7.97 -13.64
C ARG A 15 -4.74 -9.11 -12.71
N GLU A 16 -3.45 -9.39 -12.57
CA GLU A 16 -2.93 -10.43 -11.68
C GLU A 16 -3.32 -10.16 -10.21
N GLN A 17 -3.14 -8.93 -9.73
CA GLN A 17 -3.54 -8.54 -8.38
C GLN A 17 -5.05 -8.69 -8.17
N ALA A 18 -5.87 -8.24 -9.13
CA ALA A 18 -7.32 -8.39 -9.04
C ALA A 18 -7.75 -9.87 -9.06
N GLU A 19 -7.11 -10.72 -9.86
CA GLU A 19 -7.38 -12.15 -9.89
C GLU A 19 -6.98 -12.86 -8.59
N GLY A 20 -5.84 -12.50 -8.00
CA GLY A 20 -5.42 -12.98 -6.69
C GLY A 20 -6.44 -12.64 -5.61
N LEU A 21 -6.89 -11.38 -5.53
CA LEU A 21 -7.90 -10.94 -4.55
C LEU A 21 -9.24 -11.68 -4.73
N ARG A 22 -9.68 -11.90 -5.97
CA ARG A 22 -10.89 -12.71 -6.24
C ARG A 22 -10.72 -14.16 -5.79
N SER A 23 -9.53 -14.72 -5.91
CA SER A 23 -9.25 -16.09 -5.47
C SER A 23 -9.25 -16.21 -3.95
N VAL A 24 -8.72 -15.20 -3.24
CA VAL A 24 -8.84 -15.10 -1.78
C VAL A 24 -10.31 -15.01 -1.36
N ALA A 25 -11.12 -14.18 -2.02
CA ALA A 25 -12.54 -14.08 -1.74
C ALA A 25 -13.26 -15.44 -1.89
N ARG A 26 -13.02 -16.15 -3.00
CA ARG A 26 -13.58 -17.50 -3.22
C ARG A 26 -13.14 -18.51 -2.14
N MET A 27 -11.91 -18.43 -1.67
CA MET A 27 -11.41 -19.29 -0.59
C MET A 27 -12.19 -19.04 0.71
N ILE A 28 -12.42 -17.77 1.08
CA ILE A 28 -13.20 -17.40 2.27
C ILE A 28 -14.67 -17.82 2.14
N GLU A 29 -15.27 -17.68 0.95
CA GLU A 29 -16.64 -18.11 0.69
C GLU A 29 -16.80 -19.64 0.79
N HIS A 30 -15.77 -20.39 0.40
CA HIS A 30 -15.77 -21.86 0.47
C HIS A 30 -15.47 -22.39 1.88
N ASP A 31 -14.58 -21.72 2.62
CA ASP A 31 -14.18 -22.06 3.98
C ASP A 31 -14.29 -20.83 4.91
N PRO A 32 -15.47 -20.59 5.52
CA PRO A 32 -15.72 -19.41 6.33
C PRO A 32 -14.82 -19.24 7.55
N ASP A 33 -14.21 -20.31 8.06
CA ASP A 33 -13.28 -20.24 9.19
C ASP A 33 -12.03 -19.42 8.84
N GLN A 34 -11.66 -19.36 7.55
CA GLN A 34 -10.57 -18.51 7.06
C GLN A 34 -10.87 -17.02 7.26
N ALA A 35 -12.14 -16.61 7.38
CA ALA A 35 -12.48 -15.21 7.67
C ALA A 35 -11.93 -14.76 9.04
N VAL A 36 -11.86 -15.67 10.02
CA VAL A 36 -11.30 -15.37 11.35
C VAL A 36 -9.79 -15.19 11.25
N VAL A 37 -9.12 -16.09 10.53
CA VAL A 37 -7.66 -16.05 10.33
C VAL A 37 -7.23 -14.81 9.55
N LEU A 38 -8.00 -14.45 8.51
CA LEU A 38 -7.68 -13.34 7.61
C LEU A 38 -8.22 -11.99 8.07
N ASN A 39 -8.96 -11.93 9.19
CA ASN A 39 -9.54 -10.68 9.70
C ASN A 39 -8.48 -9.60 9.90
N LEU A 40 -7.38 -9.90 10.59
CA LEU A 40 -6.32 -8.91 10.84
C LEU A 40 -5.58 -8.53 9.55
N PRO A 41 -5.08 -9.46 8.72
CA PRO A 41 -4.44 -9.11 7.44
C PRO A 41 -5.31 -8.24 6.53
N LEU A 42 -6.60 -8.55 6.40
CA LEU A 42 -7.51 -7.78 5.54
C LEU A 42 -7.87 -6.41 6.11
N ARG A 43 -7.77 -6.22 7.43
CA ARG A 43 -7.96 -4.93 8.11
C ARG A 43 -6.69 -4.07 8.18
N ALA A 44 -5.54 -4.62 7.81
CA ALA A 44 -4.25 -3.94 7.96
C ALA A 44 -3.37 -4.08 6.71
N MET A 45 -3.97 -4.05 5.52
CA MET A 45 -3.18 -4.00 4.29
C MET A 45 -2.51 -2.63 4.18
N CYS A 46 -1.21 -2.58 4.43
CA CYS A 46 -0.43 -1.36 4.47
C CYS A 46 0.61 -1.34 3.36
N ALA A 47 0.72 -0.20 2.67
CA ALA A 47 1.78 0.07 1.71
C ALA A 47 2.49 1.38 2.07
N TYR A 48 3.81 1.38 1.88
CA TYR A 48 4.65 2.56 2.11
C TYR A 48 5.17 3.10 0.77
N VAL A 49 5.03 4.42 0.59
CA VAL A 49 5.71 5.13 -0.49
C VAL A 49 7.16 5.33 -0.05
N VAL A 50 8.07 4.50 -0.56
CA VAL A 50 9.47 4.44 -0.10
C VAL A 50 10.47 5.19 -0.99
N SER A 51 10.03 5.70 -2.15
CA SER A 51 10.94 6.30 -3.14
C SER A 51 10.89 7.82 -3.10
N ALA A 52 12.03 8.47 -2.82
CA ALA A 52 12.21 9.92 -2.92
C ALA A 52 12.06 10.47 -4.35
N ASN A 53 12.19 9.62 -5.38
CA ASN A 53 11.98 10.01 -6.77
C ASN A 53 10.49 9.97 -7.18
N ALA A 54 9.62 9.46 -6.31
CA ALA A 54 8.20 9.38 -6.56
C ALA A 54 7.50 10.56 -5.88
N ASP A 55 6.64 11.26 -6.62
CA ASP A 55 5.78 12.30 -6.06
C ASP A 55 4.77 11.66 -5.10
N ALA A 56 5.13 11.64 -3.81
CA ALA A 56 4.34 11.01 -2.76
C ALA A 56 2.95 11.62 -2.65
N ARG A 57 2.86 12.95 -2.81
CA ARG A 57 1.59 13.68 -2.79
C ARG A 57 0.69 13.26 -3.95
N ALA A 58 1.23 13.14 -5.16
CA ALA A 58 0.48 12.67 -6.31
C ALA A 58 0.03 11.21 -6.15
N ILE A 59 0.87 10.34 -5.59
CA ILE A 59 0.51 8.94 -5.31
C ILE A 59 -0.64 8.86 -4.32
N LEU A 60 -0.52 9.49 -3.15
CA LEU A 60 -1.57 9.49 -2.13
C LEU A 60 -2.87 10.11 -2.66
N THR A 61 -2.76 11.20 -3.43
CA THR A 61 -3.93 11.85 -4.06
C THR A 61 -4.59 10.94 -5.10
N SER A 62 -3.80 10.26 -5.93
CA SER A 62 -4.30 9.33 -6.94
C SER A 62 -5.00 8.13 -6.30
N PHE A 63 -4.39 7.55 -5.25
CA PHE A 63 -4.99 6.47 -4.48
C PHE A 63 -6.30 6.91 -3.82
N ARG A 64 -6.31 8.06 -3.13
CA ARG A 64 -7.51 8.64 -2.52
C ARG A 64 -8.65 8.74 -3.54
N ARG A 65 -8.37 9.34 -4.70
CA ARG A 65 -9.36 9.51 -5.78
C ARG A 65 -9.87 8.18 -6.32
N ALA A 66 -8.99 7.21 -6.56
CA ALA A 66 -9.36 5.90 -7.06
C ALA A 66 -10.22 5.12 -6.05
N ALA A 67 -9.85 5.15 -4.77
CA ALA A 67 -10.62 4.53 -3.69
C ALA A 67 -12.03 5.14 -3.56
N THR A 68 -12.14 6.48 -3.56
CA THR A 68 -13.44 7.16 -3.55
C THR A 68 -14.29 6.79 -4.77
N ALA A 69 -13.70 6.74 -5.97
CA ALA A 69 -14.41 6.35 -7.18
C ALA A 69 -14.90 4.89 -7.15
N ALA A 70 -14.21 4.02 -6.41
CA ALA A 70 -14.60 2.64 -6.17
C ALA A 70 -15.61 2.46 -5.02
N GLY A 71 -16.07 3.56 -4.40
CA GLY A 71 -17.08 3.54 -3.33
C GLY A 71 -16.51 3.25 -1.93
N ALA A 72 -15.19 3.35 -1.73
CA ALA A 72 -14.61 3.21 -0.41
C ALA A 72 -14.98 4.39 0.50
N GLU A 73 -15.09 4.13 1.79
CA GLU A 73 -14.99 5.19 2.79
C GLU A 73 -13.52 5.57 2.95
N VAL A 74 -13.20 6.85 2.74
CA VAL A 74 -11.80 7.29 2.72
C VAL A 74 -11.56 8.33 3.82
N ARG A 75 -10.49 8.13 4.59
CA ARG A 75 -9.98 9.08 5.58
C ARG A 75 -8.52 9.40 5.32
N VAL A 76 -8.12 10.61 5.67
CA VAL A 76 -6.73 11.08 5.57
C VAL A 76 -6.26 11.41 6.97
N GLU A 77 -5.16 10.78 7.38
CA GLU A 77 -4.48 11.05 8.64
C GLU A 77 -3.21 11.84 8.33
N ASN A 78 -3.06 13.00 8.98
CA ASN A 78 -1.86 13.81 8.88
C ASN A 78 -1.24 13.87 10.27
N GLU A 79 -0.15 13.15 10.45
CA GLU A 79 0.65 13.14 11.67
C GLU A 79 1.94 13.93 11.44
N PRO A 80 2.65 14.35 12.51
CA PRO A 80 3.92 15.08 12.38
C PRO A 80 4.94 14.36 11.48
N ASP A 81 4.95 13.03 11.53
CA ASP A 81 5.97 12.21 10.85
C ASP A 81 5.49 11.60 9.53
N PHE A 82 4.19 11.59 9.24
CA PHE A 82 3.66 10.97 8.02
C PHE A 82 2.29 11.49 7.59
N CYS A 83 1.98 11.28 6.31
CA CYS A 83 0.63 11.37 5.77
C CYS A 83 0.16 9.97 5.36
N ARG A 84 -1.03 9.57 5.81
CA ARG A 84 -1.64 8.28 5.48
C ARG A 84 -3.02 8.48 4.88
N VAL A 85 -3.29 7.80 3.77
CA VAL A 85 -4.63 7.67 3.20
C VAL A 85 -5.12 6.28 3.49
N VAL A 86 -6.29 6.17 4.12
CA VAL A 86 -6.91 4.90 4.48
C VAL A 86 -8.24 4.77 3.72
N ALA A 87 -8.41 3.67 3.03
CA ALA A 87 -9.61 3.32 2.26
C ALA A 87 -10.24 2.05 2.84
N ARG A 88 -11.52 2.14 3.23
CA ARG A 88 -12.30 1.04 3.78
C ARG A 88 -13.34 0.54 2.78
N PHE A 89 -13.28 -0.75 2.47
CA PHE A 89 -14.20 -1.49 1.62
C PHE A 89 -14.95 -2.52 2.49
N GLY A 90 -15.93 -2.06 3.26
CA GLY A 90 -16.61 -2.89 4.27
C GLY A 90 -15.65 -3.30 5.39
N PRO A 91 -15.40 -4.61 5.63
CA PRO A 91 -14.45 -5.07 6.65
C PRO A 91 -12.98 -4.98 6.22
N VAL A 92 -12.71 -4.69 4.93
CA VAL A 92 -11.36 -4.62 4.38
C VAL A 92 -10.83 -3.19 4.46
N GLU A 93 -9.61 -2.99 4.96
CA GLU A 93 -8.96 -1.68 5.04
C GLU A 93 -7.59 -1.72 4.36
N VAL A 94 -7.40 -0.80 3.42
CA VAL A 94 -6.14 -0.59 2.70
C VAL A 94 -5.62 0.80 3.04
N SER A 95 -4.39 0.88 3.53
CA SER A 95 -3.74 2.15 3.81
C SER A 95 -2.46 2.33 2.98
N VAL A 96 -2.24 3.56 2.53
CA VAL A 96 -1.00 3.98 1.86
C VAL A 96 -0.43 5.15 2.64
N GLN A 97 0.84 5.03 3.05
CA GLN A 97 1.54 6.03 3.86
C GLN A 97 2.75 6.58 3.11
N ALA A 98 3.05 7.86 3.33
CA ALA A 98 4.33 8.47 2.99
C ALA A 98 4.85 9.30 4.17
N ASP A 99 6.16 9.26 4.42
CA ASP A 99 6.78 10.04 5.49
C ASP A 99 6.71 11.54 5.19
N ALA A 100 6.72 12.36 6.25
CA ALA A 100 6.61 13.81 6.15
C ALA A 100 7.74 14.42 5.29
N ALA A 101 8.95 13.86 5.34
CA ALA A 101 10.06 14.26 4.49
C ALA A 101 9.75 14.09 3.00
N LEU A 102 9.18 12.94 2.62
CA LEU A 102 8.75 12.68 1.24
C LEU A 102 7.59 13.57 0.82
N MET A 103 6.66 13.87 1.73
CA MET A 103 5.52 14.77 1.47
C MET A 103 5.92 16.25 1.32
N ALA A 104 7.10 16.61 1.84
CA ALA A 104 7.71 17.94 1.78
C ALA A 104 8.76 18.05 0.66
N ASP A 105 8.89 17.04 -0.20
CA ASP A 105 9.92 16.96 -1.25
C ASP A 105 11.36 17.12 -0.72
N LEU A 106 11.58 16.74 0.55
CA LEU A 106 12.91 16.73 1.16
C LEU A 106 13.65 15.45 0.76
N PRO A 107 14.98 15.51 0.59
CA PRO A 107 15.76 14.29 0.37
C PRO A 107 15.56 13.33 1.55
N ALA A 108 15.35 12.06 1.25
CA ALA A 108 15.30 11.04 2.28
C ALA A 108 16.62 11.04 3.06
N PRO A 109 16.59 10.90 4.40
CA PRO A 109 17.82 10.78 5.17
C PRO A 109 18.65 9.59 4.64
N PRO A 110 19.98 9.66 4.69
CA PRO A 110 20.82 8.54 4.27
C PRO A 110 20.48 7.31 5.13
N VAL A 111 19.96 6.27 4.49
CA VAL A 111 19.72 4.98 5.15
C VAL A 111 21.07 4.31 5.32
N VAL A 112 21.59 4.28 6.55
CA VAL A 112 22.71 3.42 6.90
C VAL A 112 22.13 2.03 7.12
N TYR A 113 22.26 1.16 6.12
CA TYR A 113 21.93 -0.25 6.28
C TYR A 113 22.99 -0.88 7.18
N ILE A 114 22.60 -1.18 8.42
CA ILE A 114 23.36 -2.05 9.32
C ILE A 114 22.72 -3.43 9.16
N PRO A 115 23.40 -4.41 8.52
CA PRO A 115 22.90 -5.77 8.48
C PRO A 115 22.72 -6.29 9.90
N LEU A 116 21.74 -7.18 10.09
CA LEU A 116 21.69 -7.95 11.32
C LEU A 116 22.92 -8.86 11.31
N ASP A 117 23.88 -8.61 12.19
CA ASP A 117 25.02 -9.52 12.36
C ASP A 117 24.49 -10.83 12.96
N ASP A 118 24.69 -11.94 12.26
CA ASP A 118 24.52 -13.28 12.81
C ASP A 118 25.70 -13.57 13.76
N GLU A 119 25.73 -12.93 14.94
CA GLU A 119 26.68 -13.26 16.01
C GLU A 119 25.96 -13.84 17.24
N GLU A 120 25.64 -15.13 17.16
CA GLU A 120 25.84 -16.06 18.29
C GLU A 120 26.64 -17.25 17.75
N ALA A 121 27.97 -17.19 17.93
CA ALA A 121 28.89 -18.32 17.79
C ALA A 121 29.69 -18.50 19.08
#